data_AF-A0A453EWI4-F1
#
_entry.id   AF-A0A453EWI4-F1
#
_cell.length_a   1.000
_cell.length_b   1.000
_cell.length_c   1.000
_cell.angle_alpha   90.00
_cell.angle_beta   90.00
_cell.angle_gamma   90.00
#
_symmetry.space_group_name_H-M   'P 1'
#
loop_
_entity.id
_entity.type
_entity.pdbx_description
1 polymer ?
#
loop_
_entity_poly.entity_id
_entity_poly.type
_entity_poly.pdbx_seq_one_letter_code
_entity_poly.pdbx_strand_id
1 'polypeptide(L)'
;VHRHKEYRQKIVHLYKPLHQELYSMHPSAFFLPTFLEAVRTNTEESIASIMTEPIPGVFSFAMLQPNFCDMLLEEVENFEKWVHAMKFKIMRPNTMNKYGAVLDDFGLEAMLNQFMEEFIAPISKGFLP
;
A
#
# COMPACT_ATOMS: atom_id res chain seq x y z
N VAL A 1 -5.12 21.59 7.39
CA VAL A 1 -5.48 21.05 6.06
C VAL A 1 -4.69 21.73 4.93
N HIS A 2 -4.76 23.05 4.73
CA HIS A 2 -4.02 23.75 3.64
C HIS A 2 -2.50 23.52 3.62
N ARG A 3 -1.81 23.64 4.77
CA ARG A 3 -0.35 23.41 4.87
C ARG A 3 0.08 21.99 4.48
N HIS A 4 -0.79 21.00 4.67
CA HIS A 4 -0.49 19.60 4.35
C HIS A 4 -0.55 19.37 2.83
N LYS A 5 -1.54 19.99 2.16
CA LYS A 5 -1.69 19.93 0.71
C LYS A 5 -0.52 20.61 0.00
N GLU A 6 -0.10 21.79 0.46
CA GLU A 6 1.07 22.50 -0.08
C GLU A 6 2.38 21.72 0.13
N TYR A 7 2.52 21.06 1.27
CA TYR A 7 3.66 20.17 1.56
C TYR A 7 3.71 18.99 0.57
N ARG A 8 2.59 18.27 0.40
CA ARG A 8 2.50 17.15 -0.56
C ARG A 8 2.78 17.59 -1.99
N GLN A 9 2.22 18.72 -2.42
CA GLN A 9 2.44 19.26 -3.77
C GLN A 9 3.93 19.56 -4.04
N LYS A 10 4.65 20.10 -3.05
CA LYS A 10 6.09 20.35 -3.20
C LYS A 10 6.88 19.04 -3.32
N ILE A 11 6.51 18.03 -2.54
CA ILE A 11 7.17 16.72 -2.59
C ILE A 11 6.93 16.06 -3.93
N VAL A 12 5.67 15.93 -4.36
CA VAL A 12 5.31 15.29 -5.64
C VAL A 12 6.00 15.96 -6.83
N HIS A 13 6.29 17.27 -6.77
CA HIS A 13 6.99 17.97 -7.84
C HIS A 13 8.52 17.81 -7.82
N LEU A 14 9.12 17.61 -6.64
CA LEU A 14 10.58 17.62 -6.47
C LEU A 14 11.19 16.23 -6.26
N TYR A 15 10.41 15.30 -5.74
CA TYR A 15 10.82 13.93 -5.51
C TYR A 15 10.81 13.16 -6.83
N LYS A 16 11.85 12.35 -7.03
CA LYS A 16 11.95 11.44 -8.17
C LYS A 16 11.79 10.01 -7.65
N PRO A 17 10.71 9.31 -8.02
CA PRO A 17 10.52 7.92 -7.66
C PRO A 17 11.67 7.04 -8.12
N LEU A 18 12.02 6.04 -7.30
CA LEU A 18 12.95 4.99 -7.70
C LEU A 18 12.22 3.94 -8.55
N HIS A 19 11.03 3.54 -8.11
CA HIS A 19 10.16 2.55 -8.74
C HIS A 19 8.88 3.18 -9.26
N GLN A 20 8.94 3.76 -10.47
CA GLN A 20 7.79 4.43 -11.09
C GLN A 20 6.58 3.52 -11.26
N GLU A 21 6.79 2.22 -11.42
CA GLU A 21 5.74 1.22 -11.52
C GLU A 21 4.85 1.13 -10.27
N LEU A 22 5.33 1.51 -9.09
CA LEU A 22 4.50 1.54 -7.88
C LEU A 22 3.39 2.59 -7.93
N TYR A 23 3.48 3.57 -8.82
CA TYR A 23 2.57 4.71 -8.87
C TYR A 23 1.32 4.47 -9.73
N SER A 24 1.28 3.34 -10.43
CA SER A 24 0.13 2.87 -11.18
C SER A 24 -0.23 1.46 -10.74
N MET A 25 -1.51 1.12 -10.78
CA MET A 25 -1.94 -0.19 -10.34
C MET A 25 -1.57 -1.27 -11.36
N HIS A 26 -0.76 -2.24 -10.94
CA HIS A 26 -0.37 -3.41 -11.74
C HIS A 26 -0.69 -4.71 -10.99
N PRO A 27 -1.95 -5.18 -11.04
CA PRO A 27 -2.42 -6.26 -10.17
C PRO A 27 -1.57 -7.54 -10.27
N SER A 28 -1.19 -7.96 -11.47
CA SER A 28 -0.36 -9.16 -11.69
C SER A 28 1.08 -9.03 -11.19
N ALA A 29 1.61 -7.80 -11.10
CA ALA A 29 2.93 -7.54 -10.55
C ALA A 29 2.90 -7.38 -9.02
N PHE A 30 1.75 -6.98 -8.46
CA PHE A 30 1.61 -6.63 -7.04
C PHE A 30 1.11 -7.79 -6.21
N PHE A 31 0.21 -8.61 -6.76
CA PHE A 31 -0.49 -9.65 -6.01
C PHE A 31 -0.10 -11.07 -6.45
N LEU A 32 -0.23 -12.00 -5.51
CA LEU A 32 -0.12 -13.43 -5.80
C LEU A 32 -1.24 -13.88 -6.76
N PRO A 33 -0.96 -14.79 -7.71
CA PRO A 33 -2.00 -15.26 -8.63
C PRO A 33 -3.17 -15.93 -7.91
N THR A 34 -2.89 -16.63 -6.81
CA THR A 34 -3.91 -17.25 -5.96
C THR A 34 -4.85 -16.23 -5.32
N PHE A 35 -4.30 -15.11 -4.87
CA PHE A 35 -5.08 -14.00 -4.32
C PHE A 35 -5.95 -13.35 -5.39
N LEU A 36 -5.38 -13.04 -6.56
CA LEU A 36 -6.12 -12.45 -7.68
C LEU A 36 -7.29 -13.34 -8.11
N GLU A 37 -7.07 -14.65 -8.18
CA GLU A 37 -8.11 -15.59 -8.60
C GLU A 37 -9.25 -15.68 -7.59
N ALA A 38 -8.94 -15.66 -6.29
CA ALA A 38 -9.93 -15.63 -5.22
C ALA A 38 -10.76 -14.35 -5.27
N VAL A 39 -10.12 -13.17 -5.39
CA VAL A 39 -10.81 -11.88 -5.51
C VAL A 39 -11.64 -11.80 -6.79
N ARG A 40 -11.15 -12.35 -7.91
CA ARG A 40 -11.87 -12.39 -9.19
C ARG A 40 -13.12 -13.28 -9.12
N THR A 41 -13.01 -14.42 -8.43
CA THR A 41 -14.13 -15.36 -8.26
C THR A 41 -15.17 -14.80 -7.30
N ASN A 42 -14.71 -14.13 -6.24
CA ASN A 42 -15.52 -13.38 -5.30
C ASN A 42 -16.67 -14.19 -4.67
N THR A 43 -16.45 -15.47 -4.41
CA THR A 43 -17.34 -16.30 -3.59
C THR A 43 -16.72 -16.53 -2.21
N GLU A 44 -17.57 -16.80 -1.22
CA GLU A 44 -17.13 -17.10 0.15
C GLU A 44 -16.12 -18.25 0.17
N GLU A 45 -16.35 -19.32 -0.59
CA GLU A 45 -15.46 -20.47 -0.67
C GLU A 45 -14.11 -20.11 -1.29
N SER A 46 -14.12 -19.31 -2.36
CA SER A 46 -12.89 -18.91 -3.05
C SER A 46 -12.01 -18.02 -2.17
N ILE A 47 -12.61 -17.10 -1.42
CA ILE A 47 -11.89 -16.21 -0.52
C ILE A 47 -11.47 -16.97 0.75
N ALA A 48 -12.32 -17.86 1.30
CA ALA A 48 -11.95 -18.74 2.41
C ALA A 48 -10.74 -19.61 2.07
N SER A 49 -10.61 -20.06 0.80
CA SER A 49 -9.52 -20.94 0.38
C SER A 49 -8.13 -20.35 0.50
N ILE A 50 -8.00 -19.02 0.49
CA ILE A 50 -6.70 -18.32 0.64
C ILE A 50 -6.43 -17.84 2.06
N MET A 51 -7.39 -18.02 2.98
CA MET A 51 -7.36 -17.48 4.33
C MET A 51 -7.11 -18.54 5.40
N THR A 52 -6.58 -18.06 6.51
CA THR A 52 -6.48 -18.79 7.77
C THR A 52 -6.97 -17.88 8.89
N GLU A 53 -7.64 -18.44 9.88
CA GLU A 53 -8.09 -17.72 11.07
C GLU A 53 -7.24 -18.16 12.28
N PRO A 54 -6.04 -17.57 12.50
CA PRO A 54 -5.19 -17.95 13.62
C PRO A 54 -5.86 -17.76 14.99
N ILE A 55 -6.72 -16.75 15.12
CA ILE A 55 -7.57 -16.51 16.30
C ILE A 55 -8.94 -15.99 15.84
N PRO A 56 -10.01 -16.21 16.63
CA PRO A 56 -11.35 -15.78 16.26
C PRO A 56 -11.43 -14.29 15.88
N GLY A 57 -11.95 -14.00 14.69
CA GLY A 57 -12.11 -12.66 14.13
C GLY A 57 -10.85 -12.05 13.52
N VAL A 58 -9.74 -12.78 13.46
CA VAL A 58 -8.49 -12.33 12.80
C VAL A 58 -8.13 -13.27 11.68
N PHE A 59 -8.17 -12.76 10.45
CA PHE A 59 -7.84 -13.50 9.24
C PHE A 59 -6.45 -13.15 8.73
N SER A 60 -5.72 -14.17 8.26
CA SER A 60 -4.39 -14.07 7.69
C SER A 60 -4.35 -14.78 6.33
N PHE A 61 -3.78 -14.13 5.33
CA PHE A 61 -3.67 -14.65 3.97
C PHE A 61 -2.45 -14.05 3.27
N ALA A 62 -1.86 -14.82 2.36
CA ALA A 62 -0.79 -14.32 1.51
C ALA A 62 -1.40 -13.58 0.31
N MET A 63 -1.03 -12.32 0.12
CA MET A 63 -1.60 -11.49 -0.95
C MET A 63 -0.58 -10.83 -1.85
N LEU A 64 0.56 -10.36 -1.31
CA LEU A 64 1.54 -9.58 -2.06
C LEU A 64 2.64 -10.45 -2.68
N GLN A 65 3.09 -10.06 -3.86
CA GLN A 65 4.32 -10.58 -4.45
C GLN A 65 5.54 -10.13 -3.61
N PRO A 66 6.51 -11.01 -3.34
CA PRO A 66 7.75 -10.60 -2.65
C PRO A 66 8.46 -9.44 -3.34
N ASN A 67 8.54 -9.46 -4.68
CA ASN A 67 9.14 -8.38 -5.46
C ASN A 67 8.45 -7.03 -5.25
N PHE A 68 7.11 -7.02 -5.12
CA PHE A 68 6.38 -5.80 -4.79
C PHE A 68 6.75 -5.29 -3.39
N CYS A 69 6.86 -6.17 -2.41
CA CYS A 69 7.30 -5.81 -1.07
C CYS A 69 8.70 -5.20 -1.08
N ASP A 70 9.64 -5.80 -1.81
CA ASP A 70 11.01 -5.30 -1.93
C ASP A 70 11.05 -3.91 -2.58
N MET A 71 10.37 -3.74 -3.72
CA MET A 71 10.27 -2.44 -4.39
C MET A 71 9.65 -1.37 -3.49
N LEU A 72 8.58 -1.70 -2.76
CA LEU A 72 7.92 -0.75 -1.86
C LEU A 72 8.84 -0.33 -0.70
N LEU A 73 9.60 -1.28 -0.14
CA LEU A 73 10.59 -0.99 0.91
C LEU A 73 11.71 -0.08 0.38
N GLU A 74 12.27 -0.41 -0.80
CA GLU A 74 13.29 0.42 -1.45
C GLU A 74 12.79 1.83 -1.75
N GLU A 75 11.54 1.97 -2.21
CA GLU A 75 10.92 3.27 -2.48
C GLU A 75 10.76 4.10 -1.20
N VAL A 76 10.31 3.48 -0.11
CA VAL A 76 10.19 4.16 1.20
C VAL A 76 11.57 4.61 1.69
N GLU A 77 12.59 3.77 1.59
CA GLU A 77 13.95 4.16 1.96
C GLU A 77 14.50 5.31 1.09
N ASN A 78 14.25 5.27 -0.21
CA ASN A 78 14.65 6.33 -1.14
C ASN A 78 13.98 7.66 -0.77
N PHE A 79 12.69 7.62 -0.47
CA PHE A 79 11.95 8.79 -0.02
C PHE A 79 12.50 9.35 1.30
N GLU A 80 12.76 8.50 2.30
CA GLU A 80 13.32 8.94 3.58
C GLU A 80 14.69 9.61 3.38
N LYS A 81 15.58 9.01 2.60
CA LYS A 81 16.91 9.58 2.25
C LYS A 81 16.76 10.94 1.57
N TRP A 82 15.85 11.05 0.61
CA TRP A 82 15.60 12.30 -0.12
C TRP A 82 15.04 13.40 0.79
N VAL A 83 14.06 13.10 1.64
CA VAL A 83 13.48 14.08 2.57
C VAL A 83 14.53 14.62 3.53
N HIS A 84 15.38 13.74 4.07
CA HIS A 84 16.49 14.14 4.93
C HIS A 84 17.49 15.03 4.20
N ALA A 85 17.86 14.71 2.95
CA ALA A 85 18.77 15.51 2.14
C ALA A 85 18.20 16.90 1.81
N MET A 86 16.91 16.98 1.48
CA MET A 86 16.21 18.24 1.17
C MET A 86 15.82 19.04 2.42
N LYS A 87 16.09 18.53 3.63
CA LYS A 87 15.67 19.11 4.92
C LYS A 87 14.15 19.35 5.00
N PHE A 88 13.37 18.52 4.30
CA PHE A 88 11.92 18.47 4.49
C PHE A 88 11.61 17.72 5.79
N LYS A 89 10.43 18.00 6.36
CA LYS A 89 9.95 17.28 7.55
C LYS A 89 9.17 16.04 7.11
N ILE A 90 9.65 14.83 7.41
CA ILE A 90 8.87 13.60 7.23
C ILE A 90 7.65 13.68 8.14
N MET A 91 6.45 13.53 7.57
CA MET A 91 5.26 13.28 8.37
C MET A 91 5.25 11.80 8.76
N ARG A 92 5.10 11.55 10.06
CA ARG A 92 5.04 10.20 10.60
C ARG A 92 3.57 9.82 10.84
N PRO A 93 3.17 8.57 10.56
CA PRO A 93 1.79 8.13 10.77
C PRO A 93 1.38 8.15 12.26
N ASN A 94 2.35 8.09 13.18
CA ASN A 94 2.12 8.26 14.61
C ASN A 94 3.29 9.05 15.22
N THR A 95 2.99 10.04 16.06
CA THR A 95 3.96 10.88 16.78
C THR A 95 4.93 10.08 17.67
N MET A 96 4.51 8.89 18.11
CA MET A 96 5.31 7.99 18.95
C MET A 96 6.23 7.07 18.15
N ASN A 97 6.07 6.98 16.82
CA ASN A 97 6.87 6.10 15.98
C ASN A 97 8.00 6.88 15.29
N LYS A 98 9.25 6.41 15.45
CA LYS A 98 10.43 7.06 14.86
C LYS A 98 10.66 6.65 13.40
N TYR A 99 9.95 5.63 12.94
CA TYR A 99 10.16 4.98 11.64
C TYR A 99 8.89 5.02 10.78
N GLY A 100 9.08 4.92 9.46
CA GLY A 100 8.00 4.77 8.48
C GLY A 100 7.55 6.08 7.83
N ALA A 101 7.07 5.98 6.60
CA ALA A 101 6.58 7.10 5.81
C ALA A 101 5.07 6.96 5.53
N VAL A 102 4.41 8.09 5.27
CA VAL A 102 3.05 8.11 4.75
C VAL A 102 3.14 8.03 3.22
N LEU A 103 2.65 6.93 2.64
CA LEU A 103 2.77 6.66 1.20
C LEU A 103 2.12 7.75 0.33
N ASP A 104 1.00 8.31 0.79
CA ASP A 104 0.33 9.43 0.11
C ASP A 104 1.23 10.68 -0.04
N ASP A 105 2.16 10.89 0.88
CA ASP A 105 2.95 12.12 0.90
C ASP A 105 3.92 12.22 -0.27
N PHE A 106 4.27 11.08 -0.87
CA PHE A 106 5.14 10.99 -2.03
C PHE A 106 4.47 10.39 -3.26
N GLY A 107 3.12 10.36 -3.28
CA GLY A 107 2.32 10.21 -4.50
C GLY A 107 1.69 8.85 -4.76
N LEU A 108 1.71 7.92 -3.80
CA LEU A 108 1.10 6.59 -3.96
C LEU A 108 -0.42 6.54 -3.69
N GLU A 109 -1.03 7.67 -3.29
CA GLU A 109 -2.46 7.77 -2.91
C GLU A 109 -3.40 7.16 -3.97
N ALA A 110 -3.21 7.50 -5.25
CA ALA A 110 -4.08 7.02 -6.32
C ALA A 110 -4.02 5.49 -6.49
N MET A 111 -2.81 4.92 -6.48
CA MET A 111 -2.60 3.47 -6.55
C MET A 111 -3.20 2.78 -5.32
N LEU A 112 -2.99 3.32 -4.12
CA LEU A 112 -3.52 2.74 -2.88
C LEU A 112 -5.04 2.79 -2.80
N ASN A 113 -5.67 3.85 -3.30
CA ASN A 113 -7.12 3.92 -3.38
C ASN A 113 -7.66 2.80 -4.27
N GLN A 114 -7.07 2.60 -5.45
CA GLN A 114 -7.46 1.51 -6.35
C GLN A 114 -7.21 0.13 -5.72
N PHE A 115 -6.05 -0.06 -5.06
CA PHE A 115 -5.72 -1.26 -4.31
C PHE A 115 -6.79 -1.61 -3.27
N MET A 116 -7.20 -0.62 -2.47
CA MET A 116 -8.18 -0.82 -1.40
C MET A 116 -9.58 -1.08 -1.94
N GLU A 117 -10.03 -0.29 -2.92
CA GLU A 117 -11.39 -0.37 -3.47
C GLU A 117 -11.61 -1.65 -4.29
N GLU A 118 -10.64 -2.03 -5.13
CA GLU A 118 -10.82 -3.13 -6.07
C GLU A 118 -10.44 -4.50 -5.50
N PHE A 119 -9.50 -4.55 -4.53
CA PHE A 119 -8.93 -5.83 -4.07
C PHE A 119 -9.18 -6.14 -2.61
N ILE A 120 -9.21 -5.13 -1.72
CA ILE A 120 -9.40 -5.35 -0.28
C ILE A 120 -10.88 -5.27 0.11
N ALA A 121 -11.61 -4.27 -0.39
CA ALA A 121 -13.02 -4.08 -0.06
C ALA A 121 -13.92 -5.29 -0.40
N PRO A 122 -13.74 -6.01 -1.52
CA PRO A 122 -14.53 -7.21 -1.82
C PRO A 122 -14.35 -8.31 -0.77
N ILE A 123 -13.12 -8.49 -0.28
CA ILE A 123 -12.78 -9.47 0.74
C ILE A 123 -13.49 -9.15 2.06
N SER A 124 -13.44 -7.89 2.48
CA SER A 124 -14.10 -7.44 3.71
C SER A 124 -15.61 -7.67 3.68
N LYS A 125 -16.28 -7.45 2.54
CA LYS A 125 -17.72 -7.68 2.41
C LYS A 125 -18.11 -9.16 2.47
N GLY A 126 -17.20 -10.07 2.10
CA GLY A 126 -17.45 -11.51 2.15
C GLY A 126 -17.39 -12.10 3.55
N PHE A 127 -16.63 -11.47 4.47
CA PHE A 127 -16.31 -12.05 5.79
C PHE A 127 -16.74 -11.21 7.00
N LEU A 128 -16.88 -9.89 6.83
CA LEU A 128 -17.29 -9.01 7.91
C LEU A 128 -18.80 -8.70 7.72
N PRO A 129 -19.67 -9.13 8.65
CA PRO A 129 -21.11 -8.86 8.60
C PRO A 129 -21.44 -7.37 8.69
#